data_AF-A0A962W0K2-F1
#
_entry.id   AF-A0A962W0K2-F1
#
_cell.length_a   1.000
_cell.length_b   1.000
_cell.length_c   1.000
_cell.angle_alpha   90.00
_cell.angle_beta   90.00
_cell.angle_gamma   90.00
#
_symmetry.space_group_name_H-M   'P 1'
#
loop_
_entity.id
_entity.type
_entity.pdbx_description
1 polymer ?
#
loop_
_entity_poly.entity_id
_entity_poly.type
_entity_poly.pdbx_seq_one_letter_code
_entity_poly.pdbx_strand_id
1 'polypeptide(L)' 'MAQSSALPVEQYNYDIVRKFTIVAMVFAVLGMSVGVFIASELAWPFLNFDIPALTFGRLRPVHTTLV' A
#
# COMPACT_ATOMS: atom_id res chain seq x y z
N MET A 1 -14.14 -55.02 2.99
CA MET A 1 -13.65 -53.80 3.64
C MET A 1 -13.06 -52.91 2.54
N ALA A 2 -13.86 -52.01 1.97
CA ALA A 2 -13.38 -51.11 0.92
C ALA A 2 -12.63 -49.96 1.58
N GLN A 3 -11.34 -49.81 1.28
CA GLN A 3 -10.54 -48.67 1.75
C GLN A 3 -10.94 -47.44 0.94
N SER A 4 -11.59 -46.47 1.60
CA SER A 4 -11.89 -45.17 1.04
C SER A 4 -10.61 -44.35 0.99
N SER A 5 -9.97 -44.28 -0.18
CA SER A 5 -8.84 -43.39 -0.42
C SER A 5 -9.32 -41.94 -0.27
N ALA A 6 -8.97 -41.26 0.81
CA ALA A 6 -9.18 -39.83 0.92
C ALA A 6 -8.45 -39.14 -0.24
N LEU A 7 -9.19 -38.40 -1.06
CA LEU A 7 -8.60 -37.59 -2.13
C LEU A 7 -7.57 -36.65 -1.47
N PRO A 8 -6.34 -36.50 -2.02
CA PRO A 8 -5.38 -35.54 -1.49
C PRO A 8 -6.06 -34.17 -1.42
N VAL A 9 -6.08 -33.56 -0.23
CA VAL A 9 -6.50 -32.16 -0.10
C VAL A 9 -5.49 -31.35 -0.89
N GLU A 10 -5.89 -30.86 -2.06
CA GLU A 10 -5.06 -29.96 -2.83
C GLU A 10 -4.95 -28.64 -2.06
N GLN A 11 -3.79 -28.42 -1.44
CA GLN A 11 -3.57 -27.25 -0.59
C GLN A 11 -3.08 -26.09 -1.46
N TYR A 12 -3.87 -25.01 -1.50
CA TYR A 12 -3.49 -23.80 -2.22
C TYR A 12 -2.17 -23.20 -1.70
N ASN A 13 -1.36 -22.68 -2.62
CA ASN A 13 -0.11 -22.00 -2.27
C ASN A 13 -0.39 -20.60 -1.71
N TYR A 14 -0.39 -20.48 -0.39
CA TYR A 14 -0.61 -19.22 0.33
C TYR A 14 0.65 -18.36 0.51
N ASP A 15 1.83 -18.82 0.08
CA ASP A 15 3.08 -18.09 0.29
C ASP A 15 3.06 -16.73 -0.45
N ILE A 16 2.57 -16.74 -1.69
CA ILE A 16 2.42 -15.53 -2.52
C ILE A 16 1.38 -14.59 -1.90
N VAL A 17 0.22 -15.13 -1.49
CA VAL A 17 -0.85 -14.33 -0.87
C VAL A 17 -0.31 -13.61 0.37
N ARG A 18 0.38 -14.33 1.25
CA ARG A 18 0.97 -13.75 2.46
C ARG A 18 1.96 -12.63 2.14
N LYS A 19 2.86 -12.84 1.18
CA LYS A 19 3.86 -11.85 0.76
C LYS A 19 3.19 -10.59 0.20
N PHE A 20 2.21 -10.74 -0.69
CA PHE A 20 1.48 -9.61 -1.26
C PHE A 20 0.64 -8.86 -0.22
N THR A 21 0.02 -9.55 0.74
CA THR A 21 -0.72 -8.88 1.82
C THR A 21 0.20 -8.00 2.67
N ILE A 22 1.41 -8.47 3.00
CA ILE A 22 2.39 -7.67 3.75
C ILE A 22 2.82 -6.44 2.95
N VAL A 23 3.17 -6.62 1.68
CA VAL A 23 3.58 -5.50 0.80
C VAL A 23 2.43 -4.51 0.63
N ALA A 24 1.20 -4.97 0.40
CA ALA A 24 0.02 -4.12 0.28
C ALA A 24 -0.23 -3.27 1.54
N MET A 25 -0.07 -3.85 2.74
CA MET A 25 -0.19 -3.08 3.99
C MET A 25 0.89 -2.00 4.11
N VAL A 26 2.13 -2.28 3.71
CA VAL A 26 3.22 -1.29 3.71
C VAL A 26 2.90 -0.12 2.77
N PHE A 27 2.50 -0.42 1.53
CA PHE A 27 2.12 0.61 0.56
C PHE A 27 0.90 1.41 1.00
N ALA A 28 -0.12 0.76 1.59
CA ALA A 28 -1.29 1.44 2.14
C ALA A 28 -0.93 2.47 3.23
N VAL A 29 -0.04 2.11 4.17
CA VAL A 29 0.40 3.03 5.23
C VAL A 29 1.20 4.20 4.65
N LEU A 30 2.13 3.93 3.72
CA LEU A 30 2.92 4.97 3.06
C LEU A 30 2.04 5.92 2.24
N GLY A 31 1.14 5.37 1.42
CA GLY A 31 0.19 6.14 0.61
C GLY A 31 -0.71 7.03 1.46
N MET A 32 -1.34 6.48 2.50
CA MET A 32 -2.18 7.24 3.44
C MET A 32 -1.40 8.35 4.16
N SER A 33 -0.18 8.06 4.61
CA SER A 33 0.67 9.04 5.32
C SER A 33 1.04 10.22 4.41
N VAL A 34 1.45 9.95 3.16
CA VAL A 34 1.72 11.00 2.17
C VAL A 34 0.44 11.78 1.84
N GLY A 35 -0.72 11.10 1.79
CA GLY A 35 -2.04 11.73 1.62
C GLY A 35 -2.36 12.76 2.70
N VAL A 36 -2.11 12.42 3.98
CA VAL A 36 -2.30 13.36 5.11
C VAL A 36 -1.32 14.53 5.02
N PHE A 37 -0.08 14.28 4.58
CA PHE A 37 0.92 15.33 4.41
C PHE A 37 0.51 16.34 3.32
N ILE A 38 0.13 15.88 2.13
CA ILE A 38 -0.32 16.77 1.05
C ILE A 38 -1.66 17.46 1.37
N ALA A 39 -2.54 16.82 2.16
CA ALA A 39 -3.76 17.47 2.66
C ALA A 39 -3.42 18.61 3.63
N SER A 40 -2.35 18.45 4.42
CA SER A 40 -1.86 19.50 5.32
C SER A 40 -1.23 20.67 4.56
N GLU A 41 -0.61 20.44 3.39
CA GLU A 41 -0.15 21.52 2.49
C GLU A 41 -1.30 22.37 1.94
N LEU A 42 -2.49 21.79 1.73
CA LEU A 42 -3.68 22.53 1.30
C LEU A 42 -4.26 23.40 2.43
N ALA A 43 -4.18 22.94 3.68
CA ALA A 43 -4.61 23.70 4.86
C ALA A 43 -3.61 24.79 5.24
N TRP A 44 -2.31 24.49 5.15
CA TRP A 44 -1.21 25.40 5.48
C TRP A 44 -0.17 25.39 4.37
N PRO A 45 -0.25 26.36 3.43
CA PRO A 45 0.66 26.43 2.28
C PRO A 45 2.14 26.57 2.64
N PHE A 46 2.48 26.97 3.87
CA PHE A 46 3.86 27.08 4.32
C PHE A 46 4.57 25.72 4.44
N LEU A 47 3.84 24.60 4.56
CA LEU A 47 4.41 23.25 4.68
C LEU A 47 5.17 22.78 3.44
N ASN A 48 5.10 23.51 2.32
CA ASN A 48 5.92 23.24 1.13
C ASN A 48 7.41 23.58 1.37
N PHE A 49 7.74 24.29 2.46
CA PHE A 49 9.11 24.68 2.88
C PHE A 49 9.97 25.35 1.79
N ASP A 50 9.35 25.90 0.74
CA ASP A 50 10.00 26.39 -0.50
C ASP A 50 10.89 25.34 -1.20
N ILE A 51 10.67 24.04 -0.94
CA ILE A 51 11.41 22.93 -1.53
C ILE A 51 10.63 22.41 -2.76
N PRO A 52 11.22 22.41 -3.97
CA PRO A 52 10.53 21.97 -5.19
C PRO A 52 10.10 20.50 -5.19
N ALA A 53 10.69 19.66 -4.34
CA ALA A 53 10.32 18.24 -4.20
C ALA A 53 9.10 18.03 -3.29
N LEU A 54 8.87 18.95 -2.35
CA LEU A 54 7.79 18.89 -1.36
C LEU A 54 6.64 19.81 -1.77
N THR A 55 6.42 19.99 -3.07
CA THR A 55 5.30 20.81 -3.54
C THR A 55 4.10 19.92 -3.80
N PHE A 56 2.90 20.37 -3.42
CA PHE A 56 1.63 19.65 -3.65
C PHE A 56 1.50 19.08 -5.07
N GLY A 57 1.89 19.84 -6.09
CA GLY A 57 1.83 19.42 -7.50
C GLY A 57 2.71 18.21 -7.84
N ARG A 58 3.80 17.97 -7.11
CA ARG A 58 4.74 16.86 -7.31
C ARG A 58 4.51 15.69 -6.35
N LEU A 59 4.02 15.96 -5.14
CA LEU A 59 3.69 14.92 -4.18
C LEU A 59 2.35 14.23 -4.46
N ARG A 60 1.41 14.88 -5.15
CA ARG A 60 0.12 14.25 -5.52
C ARG A 60 0.28 13.01 -6.40
N PRO A 61 1.07 13.02 -7.50
CA PRO A 61 1.36 11.80 -8.26
C PRO A 61 1.99 10.69 -7.42
N VAL A 62 2.90 11.05 -6.49
CA VAL A 62 3.55 10.07 -5.59
C VAL A 62 2.52 9.41 -4.67
N HIS A 63 1.61 10.18 -4.08
CA HIS A 63 0.52 9.65 -3.26
C HIS A 63 -0.36 8.65 -4.04
N THR A 64 -0.77 9.00 -5.26
CA THR A 64 -1.64 8.13 -6.08
C THR A 64 -0.93 6.89 -6.64
N THR A 65 0.39 6.91 -6.84
CA THR A 65 1.15 5.72 -7.26
C THR A 65 1.49 4.77 -6.09
N LEU A 66 1.53 5.29 -4.86
CA LEU A 66 1.76 4.47 -3.66
C LEU A 66 0.51 3.74 -3.17
N VAL A 67 -0.68 4.25 -3.50
CA VAL A 67 -1.99 3.59 -3.28
C VAL A 67 -2.32 2.68 -4.45
#